data_AF-X1CKQ5-F1
#
_entry.id   AF-X1CKQ5-F1
#
_cell.length_a   1.000
_cell.length_b   1.000
_cell.length_c   1.000
_cell.angle_alpha   90.00
_cell.angle_beta   90.00
_cell.angle_gamma   90.00
#
_symmetry.space_group_name_H-M   'P 1'
#
loop_
_entity.id
_entity.type
_entity.pdbx_description
1 polymer ?
#
loop_
_entity_poly.entity_id
_entity_poly.type
_entity_poly.pdbx_seq_one_letter_code
_entity_poly.pdbx_strand_id
1 'polypeptide(L)'
;INFSSFSNSNNTVILLIFLILFIMLFFVFIFLGKILNLILKFLKLLPKKIKWLEKNIYFKFLEKYKNLADEINKFIKLKTNIKVIILTILNRLLNSLVAYTIFFGFGISIGFINFIIGSTLSILTEALPVSGIGSFGTFEAGWTLGFVLIGYNQKLSLLTGFGVNIIFFIFTIFLLIISFFLSKYREIITRKFLKLVKGNS
;
A
#
# COMPACT_ATOMS: atom_id res chain seq x y z
N ILE A 1 19.87 5.50 27.39
CA ILE A 1 20.40 6.51 26.46
C ILE A 1 19.44 7.70 26.51
N ASN A 2 19.89 8.86 27.01
CA ASN A 2 19.05 10.04 27.22
C ASN A 2 18.61 10.63 25.88
N PHE A 3 17.30 10.65 25.62
CA PHE A 3 16.68 11.10 24.36
C PHE A 3 16.48 12.62 24.26
N SER A 4 16.80 13.40 25.30
CA SER A 4 16.47 14.82 25.39
C SER A 4 17.47 15.77 24.72
N SER A 5 18.72 15.37 24.48
CA SER A 5 19.71 16.22 23.79
C SER A 5 19.77 16.02 22.27
N PHE A 6 19.02 15.06 21.74
CA PHE A 6 19.04 14.67 20.32
C PHE A 6 18.02 15.43 19.45
N SER A 7 17.32 16.42 20.00
CA SER A 7 16.03 16.92 19.51
C SER A 7 16.09 18.02 18.44
N ASN A 8 17.06 18.94 18.41
CA ASN A 8 16.89 20.14 17.57
C ASN A 8 17.62 20.13 16.22
N SER A 9 18.84 19.59 16.12
CA SER A 9 19.57 19.47 14.84
C SER A 9 19.16 18.24 14.04
N ASN A 10 18.76 17.15 14.70
CA ASN A 10 18.31 15.94 13.99
C ASN A 10 16.93 16.10 13.38
N ASN A 11 16.04 16.90 13.99
CA ASN A 11 14.70 17.10 13.44
C ASN A 11 14.72 17.75 12.06
N THR A 12 15.63 18.69 11.81
CA THR A 12 15.79 19.32 10.49
C THR A 12 16.39 18.35 9.46
N VAL A 13 17.39 17.56 9.85
CA VAL A 13 17.98 16.51 8.98
C VAL A 13 16.95 15.44 8.65
N ILE A 14 16.16 15.00 9.63
CA ILE A 14 15.08 14.03 9.46
C ILE A 14 13.98 14.60 8.54
N LEU A 15 13.60 15.87 8.70
CA LEU A 15 12.66 16.56 7.82
C LEU A 15 13.17 16.64 6.37
N LEU A 16 14.47 16.91 6.18
CA LEU A 16 15.09 16.92 4.85
C LEU A 16 15.10 15.52 4.23
N ILE A 17 15.45 14.48 4.99
CA ILE A 17 15.37 13.08 4.54
C ILE A 17 13.93 12.75 4.14
N PHE A 18 12.95 13.15 4.94
CA PHE A 18 11.53 12.94 4.62
C PHE A 18 11.10 13.66 3.34
N LEU A 19 11.49 14.92 3.17
CA LEU A 19 11.19 15.69 1.96
C LEU A 19 11.83 15.04 0.73
N ILE A 20 13.08 14.58 0.84
CA ILE A 20 13.78 13.84 -0.20
C ILE A 20 13.06 12.54 -0.52
N LEU A 21 12.66 11.75 0.48
CA LEU A 21 11.91 10.51 0.30
C LEU A 21 10.54 10.76 -0.34
N PHE A 22 9.86 11.86 0.02
CA PHE A 22 8.56 12.24 -0.54
C PHE A 22 8.68 12.69 -2.01
N ILE A 23 9.68 13.52 -2.32
CA ILE A 23 10.02 13.90 -3.69
C ILE A 23 10.39 12.64 -4.48
N MET A 24 11.20 11.74 -3.90
CA MET A 24 11.58 10.48 -4.52
C MET A 24 10.35 9.60 -4.79
N LEU A 25 9.38 9.53 -3.86
CA LEU A 25 8.11 8.81 -4.05
C LEU A 25 7.28 9.41 -5.18
N PHE A 26 7.19 10.75 -5.24
CA PHE A 26 6.50 11.46 -6.31
C PHE A 26 7.16 11.24 -7.67
N PHE A 27 8.50 11.28 -7.72
CA PHE A 27 9.28 10.94 -8.89
C PHE A 27 9.08 9.46 -9.27
N VAL A 28 9.18 8.52 -8.33
CA VAL A 28 8.92 7.10 -8.57
C VAL A 28 7.52 6.91 -9.13
N PHE A 29 6.51 7.64 -8.68
CA PHE A 29 5.15 7.59 -9.22
C PHE A 29 5.08 8.07 -10.68
N ILE A 30 5.70 9.22 -11.00
CA ILE A 30 5.78 9.75 -12.39
C ILE A 30 6.53 8.79 -13.31
N PHE A 31 7.61 8.21 -12.81
CA PHE A 31 8.48 7.31 -13.56
C PHE A 31 8.07 5.84 -13.44
N LEU A 32 6.98 5.53 -12.73
CA LEU A 32 6.60 4.17 -12.36
C LEU A 32 6.40 3.31 -13.60
N GLY A 33 5.74 3.85 -14.63
CA GLY A 33 5.58 3.17 -15.91
C GLY A 33 6.91 2.86 -16.62
N LYS A 34 7.93 3.72 -16.49
CA LYS A 34 9.28 3.47 -17.03
C LYS A 34 10.05 2.46 -16.19
N ILE A 35 9.98 2.57 -14.85
CA ILE A 35 10.62 1.66 -13.90
C ILE A 35 10.07 0.24 -14.10
N LEU A 36 8.75 0.08 -14.20
CA LEU A 36 8.09 -1.20 -14.47
C LEU A 36 8.51 -1.78 -15.82
N ASN A 37 8.61 -0.94 -16.86
CA ASN A 37 9.14 -1.38 -18.17
C ASN A 37 10.60 -1.81 -18.10
N LEU A 38 11.42 -1.18 -17.26
CA LEU A 38 12.82 -1.55 -17.04
C LEU A 38 12.92 -2.87 -16.28
N ILE A 39 12.13 -3.05 -15.22
CA ILE A 39 12.01 -4.32 -14.49
C ILE A 39 11.55 -5.43 -15.45
N LEU A 40 10.57 -5.18 -16.31
CA LEU A 40 10.12 -6.13 -17.32
C LEU A 40 11.22 -6.53 -18.29
N LYS A 41 12.07 -5.58 -18.74
CA LYS A 41 13.24 -5.88 -19.57
C LYS A 41 14.22 -6.79 -18.81
N PHE A 42 14.53 -6.46 -17.55
CA PHE A 42 15.40 -7.29 -16.71
C PHE A 42 14.82 -8.69 -16.48
N LEU A 43 13.53 -8.82 -16.16
CA LEU A 43 12.87 -10.10 -15.96
C LEU A 43 12.89 -10.97 -17.22
N LYS A 44 12.82 -10.38 -18.42
CA LYS A 44 12.97 -11.09 -19.71
C LYS A 44 14.39 -11.56 -19.99
N LEU A 45 15.40 -10.92 -19.40
CA LEU A 45 16.82 -11.29 -19.52
C LEU A 45 17.22 -12.43 -18.57
N LEU A 46 16.41 -12.71 -17.54
CA LEU A 46 16.66 -13.84 -16.66
C LEU A 46 16.66 -15.15 -17.47
N PRO A 47 17.65 -16.03 -17.26
CA PRO A 47 17.79 -17.25 -18.04
C PRO A 47 16.53 -18.13 -17.89
N LYS A 48 15.93 -18.51 -19.01
CA LYS A 48 14.76 -19.43 -19.10
C LYS A 48 15.00 -20.83 -18.48
N LYS A 49 16.21 -21.07 -17.96
CA LYS A 49 16.70 -22.33 -17.37
C LYS A 49 16.67 -22.32 -15.84
N ILE A 50 15.89 -21.45 -15.19
CA ILE A 50 15.60 -21.61 -13.76
C ILE A 50 14.77 -22.90 -13.61
N LYS A 51 15.45 -24.02 -13.35
CA LYS A 51 14.87 -25.38 -13.29
C LYS A 51 13.69 -25.53 -12.32
N TRP A 52 13.59 -24.63 -11.34
CA TRP A 52 12.60 -24.65 -10.27
C TRP A 52 11.30 -23.90 -10.58
N LEU A 53 11.28 -23.07 -11.63
CA LEU A 53 10.11 -22.28 -11.97
C LEU A 53 9.43 -22.91 -13.17
N GLU A 54 8.21 -23.42 -12.99
CA GLU A 54 7.42 -23.90 -14.11
C GLU A 54 7.30 -22.81 -15.17
N LYS A 55 7.56 -23.18 -16.42
CA LYS A 55 7.55 -22.26 -17.57
C LYS A 55 6.24 -21.47 -17.66
N ASN A 56 5.12 -22.07 -17.28
CA ASN A 56 3.80 -21.42 -17.23
C ASN A 56 3.69 -20.31 -16.17
N ILE A 57 4.25 -20.53 -14.98
CA ILE A 57 4.23 -19.55 -13.89
C ILE A 57 5.06 -18.31 -14.26
N TYR A 58 6.22 -18.52 -14.88
CA TYR A 58 7.08 -17.44 -15.37
C TYR A 58 6.36 -16.55 -16.39
N PHE A 59 5.69 -17.15 -17.40
CA PHE A 59 4.98 -16.37 -18.42
C PHE A 59 3.77 -15.63 -17.84
N LYS A 60 3.01 -16.28 -16.94
CA LYS A 60 1.86 -15.65 -16.27
C LYS A 60 2.28 -14.46 -15.40
N PHE A 61 3.43 -14.57 -14.73
CA PHE A 61 4.02 -13.48 -13.95
C PHE A 61 4.45 -12.30 -14.84
N LEU A 62 5.18 -12.58 -15.93
CA LEU A 62 5.58 -11.56 -16.90
C LEU A 62 4.38 -10.84 -17.52
N GLU A 63 3.33 -11.58 -17.85
CA GLU A 63 2.10 -11.02 -18.41
C GLU A 63 1.41 -10.09 -17.41
N LYS A 64 1.30 -10.49 -16.14
CA LYS A 64 0.73 -9.65 -15.07
C LYS A 64 1.52 -8.36 -14.87
N TYR A 65 2.85 -8.43 -14.88
CA TYR A 65 3.71 -7.24 -14.83
C TYR A 65 3.56 -6.35 -16.06
N LYS A 66 3.45 -6.93 -17.25
CA LYS A 66 3.26 -6.19 -18.50
C LYS A 66 1.93 -5.42 -18.48
N ASN A 67 0.85 -6.09 -18.09
CA ASN A 67 -0.47 -5.46 -18.00
C ASN A 67 -0.46 -4.29 -17.01
N LEU A 68 0.17 -4.48 -15.84
CA LEU A 68 0.36 -3.41 -14.85
C LEU A 68 1.12 -2.20 -15.44
N ALA A 69 2.22 -2.45 -16.15
CA ALA A 69 3.01 -1.39 -16.78
C ALA A 69 2.21 -0.63 -17.85
N ASP A 70 1.45 -1.34 -18.68
CA ASP A 70 0.62 -0.75 -19.74
C ASP A 70 -0.53 0.09 -19.16
N GLU A 71 -1.19 -0.39 -18.10
CA GLU A 71 -2.25 0.35 -17.39
C GLU A 71 -1.71 1.62 -16.72
N ILE A 72 -0.58 1.53 -16.01
CA ILE A 72 0.04 2.70 -15.37
C ILE A 72 0.48 3.72 -16.42
N ASN A 73 1.07 3.29 -17.54
CA ASN A 73 1.45 4.19 -18.62
C ASN A 73 0.23 4.88 -19.27
N LYS A 74 -0.93 4.20 -19.36
CA LYS A 74 -2.19 4.84 -19.79
C LYS A 74 -2.69 5.84 -18.75
N PHE A 75 -2.64 5.49 -17.46
CA PHE A 75 -3.10 6.35 -16.37
C PHE A 75 -2.25 7.63 -16.25
N ILE A 76 -0.92 7.53 -16.40
CA ILE A 76 -0.01 8.69 -16.37
C ILE A 76 -0.25 9.61 -17.59
N LYS A 77 -0.60 9.06 -18.76
CA LYS A 77 -0.93 9.86 -19.96
C LYS A 77 -2.25 10.61 -19.84
N LEU A 78 -3.22 10.06 -19.10
CA LEU A 78 -4.45 10.76 -18.78
C LEU A 78 -4.11 11.84 -17.75
N LYS A 79 -4.09 13.11 -18.19
CA LYS A 79 -3.80 14.30 -17.37
C LYS A 79 -4.31 14.10 -15.94
N THR A 80 -3.38 13.81 -15.03
CA THR A 80 -3.73 13.35 -13.68
C THR A 80 -4.55 14.45 -13.00
N ASN A 81 -5.79 14.16 -12.66
CA ASN A 81 -6.66 15.13 -12.01
C ASN A 81 -6.09 15.42 -10.62
N ILE A 82 -5.80 16.68 -10.32
CA ILE A 82 -5.27 17.12 -9.02
C ILE A 82 -6.11 16.59 -7.84
N LYS A 83 -7.42 16.41 -8.04
CA LYS A 83 -8.32 15.80 -7.07
C LYS A 83 -7.90 14.38 -6.68
N VAL A 84 -7.47 13.55 -7.63
CA VAL A 84 -7.02 12.17 -7.36
C VAL A 84 -5.73 12.16 -6.54
N ILE A 85 -4.81 13.08 -6.84
CA ILE A 85 -3.57 13.23 -6.06
C ILE A 85 -3.89 13.62 -4.62
N ILE A 86 -4.73 14.64 -4.43
CA ILE A 86 -5.15 15.10 -3.09
C ILE A 86 -5.84 13.97 -2.31
N LEU A 87 -6.78 13.27 -2.93
CA LEU A 87 -7.48 12.15 -2.29
C LEU A 87 -6.54 10.99 -1.95
N THR A 88 -5.52 10.74 -2.76
CA THR A 88 -4.53 9.70 -2.50
C THR A 88 -3.64 10.08 -1.32
N ILE A 89 -3.18 11.34 -1.25
CA ILE A 89 -2.37 11.84 -0.13
C ILE A 89 -3.15 11.81 1.17
N LEU A 90 -4.39 12.31 1.17
CA LEU A 90 -5.28 12.27 2.34
C LEU A 90 -5.57 10.82 2.76
N ASN A 91 -5.90 10.00 1.76
CA ASN A 91 -5.76 8.55 1.69
C ASN A 91 -4.71 7.97 2.64
N ARG A 92 -3.46 8.24 2.25
CA ARG A 92 -2.28 7.67 2.89
C ARG A 92 -2.06 8.25 4.28
N LEU A 93 -2.25 9.55 4.48
CA LEU A 93 -2.10 10.18 5.80
C LEU A 93 -3.04 9.58 6.85
N LEU A 94 -4.32 9.40 6.51
CA LEU A 94 -5.30 8.80 7.43
C LEU A 94 -4.95 7.34 7.76
N ASN A 95 -4.57 6.55 6.75
CA ASN A 95 -4.14 5.17 6.98
C ASN A 95 -2.88 5.10 7.85
N SER A 96 -1.89 5.98 7.62
CA SER A 96 -0.68 6.05 8.45
C SER A 96 -0.99 6.47 9.89
N LEU A 97 -1.95 7.35 10.13
CA LEU A 97 -2.38 7.73 11.48
C LEU A 97 -3.01 6.54 12.22
N VAL A 98 -3.92 5.80 11.56
CA VAL A 98 -4.53 4.60 12.15
C VAL A 98 -3.48 3.51 12.40
N ALA A 99 -2.57 3.31 11.44
CA ALA A 99 -1.49 2.34 11.61
C ALA A 99 -0.55 2.73 12.76
N TYR A 100 -0.28 4.03 12.95
CA TYR A 100 0.52 4.54 14.05
C TYR A 100 -0.14 4.32 15.41
N THR A 101 -1.46 4.55 15.54
CA THR A 101 -2.17 4.30 16.79
C THR A 101 -2.20 2.82 17.15
N ILE A 102 -2.38 1.94 16.16
CA ILE A 102 -2.27 0.48 16.35
C ILE A 102 -0.84 0.11 16.80
N PHE A 103 0.18 0.65 16.12
CA PHE A 103 1.57 0.40 16.45
C PHE A 103 1.94 0.86 17.87
N PHE A 104 1.42 2.01 18.28
CA PHE A 104 1.54 2.49 19.66
C PHE A 104 0.83 1.57 20.66
N GLY A 105 -0.32 1.01 20.27
CA GLY A 105 -1.05 0.00 21.05
C GLY A 105 -0.26 -1.29 21.32
N PHE A 106 0.75 -1.61 20.51
CA PHE A 106 1.71 -2.69 20.78
C PHE A 106 2.77 -2.34 21.85
N GLY A 107 2.68 -1.16 22.48
CA GLY A 107 3.60 -0.70 23.51
C GLY A 107 4.94 -0.18 22.98
N ILE A 108 5.04 0.06 21.66
CA ILE A 108 6.26 0.57 21.04
C ILE A 108 6.20 2.10 20.97
N SER A 109 7.04 2.77 21.75
CA SER A 109 7.19 4.22 21.69
C SER A 109 8.14 4.60 20.56
N ILE A 110 7.59 5.04 19.42
CA ILE A 110 8.32 5.61 18.30
C ILE A 110 7.74 6.97 17.97
N GLY A 111 8.58 7.94 17.58
CA GLY A 111 8.08 9.21 17.05
C GLY A 111 7.34 9.01 15.72
N PHE A 112 6.27 9.77 15.49
CA PHE A 112 5.46 9.66 14.27
C PHE A 112 6.28 9.73 12.97
N ILE A 113 7.34 10.54 12.95
CA ILE A 113 8.21 10.66 11.78
C ILE A 113 8.97 9.36 11.51
N ASN A 114 9.58 8.77 12.54
CA ASN A 114 10.28 7.49 12.40
C ASN A 114 9.30 6.36 12.02
N PHE A 115 8.06 6.42 12.50
CA PHE A 115 7.02 5.48 12.07
C PHE A 115 6.70 5.62 10.58
N ILE A 116 6.54 6.84 10.06
CA ILE A 116 6.31 7.06 8.62
C ILE A 116 7.48 6.52 7.80
N ILE A 117 8.72 6.80 8.22
CA ILE A 117 9.92 6.31 7.52
C ILE A 117 9.93 4.77 7.51
N GLY A 118 9.70 4.13 8.66
CA GLY A 118 9.70 2.67 8.79
C GLY A 118 8.56 1.99 8.02
N SER A 119 7.38 2.58 7.98
CA SER A 119 6.21 2.03 7.27
C SER A 119 6.23 2.29 5.76
N THR A 120 7.06 3.21 5.26
CA THR A 120 7.07 3.55 3.82
C THR A 120 7.38 2.36 2.92
N LEU A 121 8.26 1.44 3.36
CA LEU A 121 8.59 0.26 2.55
C LEU A 121 7.41 -0.71 2.40
N SER A 122 6.49 -0.80 3.38
CA SER A 122 5.29 -1.63 3.20
C SER A 122 4.37 -1.06 2.12
N ILE A 123 4.25 0.27 2.05
CA ILE A 123 3.49 0.97 1.00
C ILE A 123 4.08 0.71 -0.39
N LEU A 124 5.41 0.68 -0.51
CA LEU A 124 6.07 0.35 -1.78
C LEU A 124 5.81 -1.10 -2.19
N THR A 125 5.79 -2.03 -1.23
CA THR A 125 5.48 -3.44 -1.53
C THR A 125 4.04 -3.67 -1.96
N GLU A 126 3.08 -2.84 -1.53
CA GLU A 126 1.69 -2.89 -2.00
C GLU A 126 1.55 -2.58 -3.49
N ALA A 127 2.47 -1.79 -4.07
CA ALA A 127 2.48 -1.49 -5.49
C ALA A 127 2.99 -2.66 -6.36
N LEU A 128 3.58 -3.68 -5.75
CA LEU A 128 4.09 -4.84 -6.47
C LEU A 128 2.94 -5.81 -6.80
N PRO A 129 2.86 -6.33 -8.04
CA PRO A 129 1.81 -7.28 -8.45
C PRO A 129 2.06 -8.71 -7.93
N VAL A 130 2.72 -8.83 -6.79
CA VAL A 130 3.13 -10.08 -6.12
C VAL A 130 2.45 -10.26 -4.76
N SER A 131 1.60 -9.31 -4.35
CA SER A 131 0.80 -9.40 -3.14
C SER A 131 -0.13 -10.62 -3.17
N GLY A 132 -0.12 -11.38 -2.08
CA GLY A 132 -1.06 -12.47 -1.84
C GLY A 132 -2.48 -11.96 -1.51
N ILE A 133 -3.36 -12.86 -1.06
CA ILE A 133 -4.66 -12.46 -0.51
C ILE A 133 -4.42 -11.47 0.65
N GLY A 134 -5.12 -10.32 0.67
CA GLY A 134 -4.99 -9.33 1.73
C GLY A 134 -3.58 -8.73 1.90
N SER A 135 -2.73 -8.79 0.87
CA SER A 135 -1.33 -8.33 0.91
C SER A 135 -0.44 -9.05 1.93
N PHE A 136 -0.90 -10.18 2.50
CA PHE A 136 -0.12 -11.00 3.42
C PHE A 136 1.18 -11.49 2.76
N GLY A 137 2.24 -11.50 3.55
CA GLY A 137 3.62 -11.81 3.15
C GLY A 137 4.37 -10.57 2.67
N THR A 138 3.86 -9.89 1.63
CA THR A 138 4.55 -8.75 1.03
C THR A 138 4.54 -7.51 1.92
N PHE A 139 3.40 -7.21 2.54
CA PHE A 139 3.26 -6.05 3.42
C PHE A 139 4.15 -6.21 4.65
N GLU A 140 4.14 -7.37 5.30
CA GLU A 140 4.92 -7.67 6.48
C GLU A 140 6.42 -7.68 6.18
N ALA A 141 6.83 -8.16 5.01
CA ALA A 141 8.21 -8.08 4.56
C ALA A 141 8.66 -6.63 4.39
N GLY A 142 7.88 -5.80 3.67
CA GLY A 142 8.17 -4.37 3.51
C GLY A 142 8.21 -3.64 4.84
N TRP A 143 7.24 -3.89 5.71
CA TRP A 143 7.15 -3.31 7.06
C TRP A 143 8.36 -3.69 7.90
N THR A 144 8.66 -4.98 8.00
CA THR A 144 9.78 -5.49 8.80
C THR A 144 11.09 -4.89 8.33
N LEU A 145 11.34 -4.88 7.01
CA LEU A 145 12.55 -4.30 6.44
C LEU A 145 12.65 -2.80 6.76
N GLY A 146 11.57 -2.04 6.62
CA GLY A 146 11.61 -0.59 6.85
C GLY A 146 11.92 -0.22 8.30
N PHE A 147 11.30 -0.91 9.26
CA PHE A 147 11.59 -0.69 10.67
C PHE A 147 12.97 -1.21 11.09
N VAL A 148 13.44 -2.32 10.53
CA VAL A 148 14.81 -2.82 10.78
C VAL A 148 15.86 -1.84 10.26
N LEU A 149 15.66 -1.24 9.09
CA LEU A 149 16.59 -0.27 8.52
C LEU A 149 16.77 1.00 9.36
N ILE A 150 15.74 1.40 10.10
CA ILE A 150 15.81 2.54 11.04
C ILE A 150 16.19 2.09 12.47
N GLY A 151 16.61 0.84 12.65
CA GLY A 151 17.22 0.33 13.89
C GLY A 151 16.29 -0.43 14.85
N TYR A 152 15.07 -0.81 14.45
CA TYR A 152 14.16 -1.58 15.31
C TYR A 152 14.42 -3.08 15.25
N ASN A 153 14.04 -3.77 16.32
CA ASN A 153 14.15 -5.22 16.43
C ASN A 153 13.29 -5.93 15.38
N GLN A 154 13.91 -6.82 14.60
CA GLN A 154 13.24 -7.57 13.52
C GLN A 154 11.98 -8.34 13.97
N LYS A 155 12.04 -9.01 15.12
CA LYS A 155 10.91 -9.82 15.62
C LYS A 155 9.73 -8.93 16.00
N LEU A 156 9.97 -7.80 16.66
CA LEU A 156 8.93 -6.82 16.99
C LEU A 156 8.37 -6.15 15.74
N SER A 157 9.21 -5.79 14.77
CA SER A 157 8.79 -5.21 13.50
C SER A 157 7.88 -6.17 12.72
N LEU A 158 8.19 -7.47 12.70
CA LEU A 158 7.35 -8.49 12.06
C LEU A 158 6.00 -8.63 12.76
N LEU A 159 5.99 -8.73 14.09
CA LEU A 159 4.76 -8.88 14.87
C LEU A 159 3.82 -7.67 14.70
N THR A 160 4.37 -6.47 14.71
CA THR A 160 3.59 -5.24 14.52
C THR A 160 3.10 -5.07 13.08
N GLY A 161 3.92 -5.42 12.08
CA GLY A 161 3.48 -5.43 10.69
C GLY A 161 2.31 -6.38 10.46
N PHE A 162 2.38 -7.60 11.01
CA PHE A 162 1.28 -8.55 10.97
C PHE A 162 0.04 -8.02 11.71
N GLY A 163 0.23 -7.45 12.90
CA GLY A 163 -0.84 -6.88 13.72
C GLY A 163 -1.59 -5.73 13.05
N VAL A 164 -0.88 -4.81 12.42
CA VAL A 164 -1.47 -3.71 11.64
C VAL A 164 -2.26 -4.27 10.45
N ASN A 165 -1.66 -5.20 9.71
CA ASN A 165 -2.30 -5.76 8.51
C ASN A 165 -3.59 -6.54 8.85
N ILE A 166 -3.56 -7.39 9.88
CA ILE A 166 -4.73 -8.19 10.27
C ILE A 166 -5.89 -7.31 10.75
N ILE A 167 -5.59 -6.22 11.48
CA ILE A 167 -6.63 -5.27 11.93
C ILE A 167 -7.25 -4.55 10.74
N PHE A 168 -6.45 -4.06 9.79
CA PHE A 168 -6.98 -3.47 8.56
C PHE A 168 -7.80 -4.45 7.74
N PHE A 169 -7.36 -5.70 7.66
CA PHE A 169 -8.07 -6.75 6.94
C PHE A 169 -9.44 -7.05 7.55
N ILE A 170 -9.51 -7.21 8.88
CA ILE A 170 -10.76 -7.40 9.62
C ILE A 170 -11.69 -6.21 9.44
N PHE A 171 -11.16 -4.98 9.56
CA PHE A 171 -11.95 -3.77 9.36
C PHE A 171 -12.51 -3.68 7.93
N THR A 172 -11.73 -4.10 6.94
CA THR A 172 -12.17 -4.16 5.54
C THR A 172 -13.29 -5.18 5.34
N ILE A 173 -13.17 -6.38 5.94
CA ILE A 173 -14.24 -7.40 5.91
C ILE A 173 -15.52 -6.86 6.56
N PHE A 174 -15.39 -6.17 7.69
CA PHE A 174 -16.53 -5.57 8.38
C PHE A 174 -17.27 -4.54 7.49
N LEU A 175 -16.53 -3.63 6.85
CA LEU A 175 -17.10 -2.67 5.90
C LEU A 175 -17.73 -3.34 4.67
N LEU A 176 -17.12 -4.42 4.18
CA LEU A 176 -17.66 -5.22 3.07
C LEU A 176 -19.03 -5.80 3.44
N ILE A 177 -19.16 -6.39 4.63
CA ILE A 177 -20.41 -6.97 5.12
C ILE A 177 -21.50 -5.89 5.21
N ILE A 178 -21.20 -4.73 5.82
CA ILE A 178 -22.14 -3.60 5.91
C ILE A 178 -22.58 -3.16 4.52
N SER A 179 -21.62 -2.97 3.61
CA SER A 179 -21.89 -2.53 2.24
C SER A 179 -22.77 -3.51 1.48
N PHE A 180 -22.55 -4.82 1.66
CA PHE A 180 -23.36 -5.87 1.06
C PHE A 180 -24.82 -5.80 1.54
N PHE A 181 -25.05 -5.68 2.85
CA PHE A 181 -26.40 -5.57 3.40
C PHE A 181 -27.10 -4.28 2.96
N LEU A 182 -26.41 -3.13 2.97
CA LEU A 182 -26.96 -1.87 2.49
C LEU A 182 -27.34 -1.93 1.00
N SER A 183 -26.52 -2.58 0.17
CA SER A 183 -26.81 -2.77 -1.26
C SER A 183 -28.07 -3.60 -1.46
N LYS A 184 -28.20 -4.72 -0.73
CA LYS A 184 -29.38 -5.59 -0.79
C LYS A 184 -30.65 -4.87 -0.30
N TYR A 185 -30.54 -4.08 0.77
CA TYR A 185 -31.64 -3.29 1.30
C TYR A 185 -32.13 -2.23 0.30
N ARG A 186 -31.19 -1.51 -0.33
CA ARG A 186 -31.49 -0.55 -1.41
C ARG A 186 -32.23 -1.23 -2.55
N GLU A 187 -31.79 -2.40 -3.00
CA GLU A 187 -32.44 -3.13 -4.09
C GLU A 187 -33.88 -3.52 -3.76
N ILE A 188 -34.16 -3.97 -2.53
CA ILE A 188 -35.51 -4.29 -2.06
C ILE A 188 -36.41 -3.05 -2.10
N ILE A 189 -35.93 -1.90 -1.63
CA ILE A 189 -36.67 -0.64 -1.66
C ILE A 189 -36.95 -0.22 -3.10
N THR A 190 -35.93 -0.23 -3.98
CA THR A 190 -36.09 0.16 -5.38
C THR A 190 -37.11 -0.74 -6.09
N ARG A 191 -37.08 -2.05 -5.85
CA ARG A 191 -38.07 -3.00 -6.40
C ARG A 191 -39.48 -2.73 -5.88
N LYS A 192 -39.65 -2.43 -4.59
CA LYS A 192 -40.96 -2.05 -4.01
C LYS A 192 -41.49 -0.75 -4.61
N PHE A 193 -40.64 0.27 -4.71
CA PHE A 193 -41.00 1.56 -5.32
C PHE A 193 -41.44 1.40 -6.78
N LEU A 194 -40.69 0.66 -7.60
CA LEU A 194 -41.03 0.42 -9.00
C LEU A 194 -42.35 -0.36 -9.16
N LYS A 195 -42.67 -1.28 -8.25
CA LYS A 195 -43.99 -1.96 -8.24
C LYS A 195 -45.14 -1.02 -7.92
N LEU A 196 -44.96 -0.08 -6.99
CA LEU A 196 -45.97 0.93 -6.66
C LEU A 196 -46.20 1.91 -7.82
N VAL A 197 -45.13 2.33 -8.51
CA VAL A 197 -45.23 3.23 -9.67
C VAL A 197 -45.90 2.54 -10.87
N LYS A 198 -45.55 1.27 -11.16
CA LYS A 198 -46.15 0.52 -12.27
C LYS A 198 -47.54 -0.06 -11.99
N GLY A 199 -47.92 -0.23 -10.72
CA GLY A 199 -49.26 -0.68 -10.34
C GLY A 199 -50.32 0.42 -10.34
N ASN A 200 -49.91 1.68 -10.44
CA ASN A 200 -50.77 2.87 -10.49
C ASN A 200 -50.86 3.49 -11.90
N SER A 201 -50.36 2.81 -12.94
CA SER A 201 -50.47 3.18 -14.36
C SER A 201 -51.34 2.19 -15.10
#